data_AF-A0A848FWM5-F1
#
_entry.id   AF-A0A848FWM5-F1
#
_cell.length_a   1.000
_cell.length_b   1.000
_cell.length_c   1.000
_cell.angle_alpha   90.00
_cell.angle_beta   90.00
_cell.angle_gamma   90.00
#
_symmetry.space_group_name_H-M   'P 1'
#
loop_
_entity.id
_entity.type
_entity.pdbx_description
1 polymer ?
#
loop_
_entity_poly.entity_id
_entity_poly.type
_entity_poly.pdbx_seq_one_letter_code
_entity_poly.pdbx_strand_id
1 'polypeptide(L)'
;MHEALHQRPRKAVRPGRRQRLAAYWSSALLLASGTLWLIAHYLLPLPEFAARHPLETWAMRLHGAATLFGLAVFGSLWGNHLLPAWKQGRHRPHGGALALFWLLLILTGYGLYYLSDEEVRALAGTSHIALGAALPLGLAVHVSQAHRQRHTDPA
;
A
#
# COMPACT_ATOMS: atom_id res chain seq x y z
N MET A 1 -27.92 -36.61 -24.23
CA MET A 1 -28.42 -35.62 -23.26
C MET A 1 -27.22 -35.01 -22.56
N HIS A 2 -26.60 -34.00 -23.15
CA HIS A 2 -25.45 -33.31 -22.56
C HIS A 2 -26.00 -32.22 -21.64
N GLU A 3 -25.97 -32.45 -20.33
CA GLU A 3 -26.15 -31.39 -19.34
C GLU A 3 -25.08 -30.33 -19.57
N ALA A 4 -25.46 -29.24 -20.23
CA ALA A 4 -24.70 -28.02 -20.20
C ALA A 4 -24.70 -27.55 -18.75
N LEU A 5 -23.64 -27.89 -18.02
CA LEU A 5 -23.38 -27.37 -16.69
C LEU A 5 -23.55 -25.86 -16.75
N HIS A 6 -24.64 -25.35 -16.19
CA HIS A 6 -24.88 -23.93 -16.00
C HIS A 6 -23.73 -23.39 -15.14
N GLN A 7 -22.64 -22.96 -15.79
CA GLN A 7 -21.59 -22.21 -15.14
C GLN A 7 -22.21 -20.86 -14.77
N ARG A 8 -22.81 -20.78 -13.58
CA ARG A 8 -23.30 -19.52 -13.03
C ARG A 8 -22.18 -18.49 -13.22
N PRO A 9 -22.43 -17.36 -13.89
CA PRO A 9 -21.40 -16.35 -14.11
C PRO A 9 -20.84 -15.95 -12.75
N ARG A 10 -19.60 -16.37 -12.47
CA ARG A 10 -18.96 -16.17 -11.16
C ARG A 10 -18.77 -14.66 -11.01
N LYS A 11 -19.55 -13.99 -10.15
CA LYS A 11 -19.47 -12.53 -9.92
C LYS A 11 -18.05 -12.08 -9.62
N ALA A 12 -17.54 -11.05 -10.29
CA ALA A 12 -16.18 -10.51 -10.05
C ALA A 12 -15.96 -10.16 -8.57
N VAL A 13 -14.86 -10.63 -7.98
CA VAL A 13 -14.46 -10.27 -6.60
C VAL A 13 -14.01 -8.81 -6.61
N ARG A 14 -14.79 -7.93 -5.98
CA ARG A 14 -14.55 -6.49 -5.95
C ARG A 14 -14.50 -6.00 -4.50
N PRO A 15 -13.55 -5.13 -4.14
CA PRO A 15 -13.59 -4.50 -2.84
C PRO A 15 -14.82 -3.58 -2.77
N GLY A 16 -15.47 -3.54 -1.61
CA GLY A 16 -16.58 -2.63 -1.37
C GLY A 16 -16.16 -1.16 -1.49
N ARG A 17 -17.11 -0.24 -1.71
CA ARG A 17 -16.83 1.20 -1.81
C ARG A 17 -16.06 1.72 -0.58
N ARG A 18 -16.44 1.28 0.62
CA ARG A 18 -15.79 1.66 1.88
C ARG A 18 -14.34 1.17 1.94
N GLN A 19 -14.07 -0.08 1.57
CA GLN A 19 -12.70 -0.64 1.54
C GLN A 19 -11.81 0.10 0.54
N ARG A 20 -12.35 0.44 -0.64
CA ARG A 20 -11.61 1.23 -1.63
C ARG A 20 -11.27 2.62 -1.12
N LEU A 21 -12.23 3.32 -0.53
CA LEU A 21 -12.00 4.64 0.08
C LEU A 21 -11.00 4.56 1.23
N ALA A 22 -11.10 3.54 2.08
CA ALA A 22 -10.16 3.32 3.18
C ALA A 22 -8.74 3.09 2.67
N ALA A 23 -8.57 2.34 1.57
CA ALA A 23 -7.26 2.16 0.93
C ALA A 23 -6.69 3.47 0.36
N TYR A 24 -7.52 4.30 -0.25
CA TYR A 24 -7.07 5.61 -0.74
C TYR A 24 -6.67 6.54 0.41
N TRP A 25 -7.46 6.58 1.48
CA TRP A 25 -7.13 7.37 2.66
C TRP A 25 -5.88 6.87 3.36
N SER A 26 -5.72 5.55 3.55
CA SER A 26 -4.52 5.02 4.19
C SER A 26 -3.27 5.31 3.36
N SER A 27 -3.31 5.10 2.04
CA SER A 27 -2.21 5.48 1.15
C SER A 27 -1.90 6.97 1.20
N ALA A 28 -2.92 7.83 1.12
CA ALA A 28 -2.73 9.28 1.13
C ALA A 28 -2.14 9.77 2.46
N LEU A 29 -2.61 9.24 3.60
CA LEU A 29 -2.08 9.60 4.91
C LEU A 29 -0.61 9.16 5.07
N LEU A 30 -0.28 7.94 4.65
CA LEU A 30 1.10 7.42 4.69
C LEU A 30 2.04 8.26 3.82
N LEU A 31 1.63 8.56 2.59
CA LEU A 31 2.38 9.41 1.66
C LEU A 31 2.56 10.82 2.21
N ALA A 32 1.47 11.48 2.61
CA ALA A 32 1.53 12.86 3.09
C ALA A 32 2.42 13.00 4.34
N SER A 33 2.29 12.08 5.29
CA SER A 33 3.13 12.07 6.50
C SER A 33 4.59 11.73 6.20
N GLY A 34 4.87 10.77 5.30
CA GLY A 34 6.23 10.44 4.88
C GLY A 34 6.89 11.59 4.11
N THR A 35 6.18 12.23 3.19
CA THR A 35 6.66 13.42 2.47
C THR A 35 6.90 14.59 3.42
N LEU A 36 6.01 14.82 4.38
CA LEU A 36 6.20 15.85 5.40
C LEU A 36 7.46 15.58 6.22
N TRP A 37 7.74 14.31 6.56
CA TRP A 37 8.98 13.93 7.24
C TRP A 37 10.20 14.24 6.36
N LEU A 38 10.19 13.88 5.08
CA LEU A 38 11.31 14.17 4.15
C LEU A 38 11.58 15.68 4.03
N ILE A 39 10.53 16.50 3.93
CA ILE A 39 10.66 17.95 3.89
C ILE A 39 11.26 18.47 5.19
N ALA A 40 10.74 18.04 6.33
CA ALA A 40 11.24 18.47 7.63
C ALA A 40 12.69 18.05 7.88
N HIS A 41 13.09 16.88 7.38
CA HIS A 41 14.41 16.30 7.65
C HIS A 41 15.49 16.83 6.71
N TYR A 42 15.18 17.05 5.42
CA TYR A 42 16.18 17.43 4.41
C TYR A 42 16.11 18.89 3.96
N LEU A 43 14.95 19.55 4.05
CA LEU A 43 14.72 20.87 3.45
C LEU A 43 14.56 22.00 4.47
N LEU A 44 14.18 21.70 5.72
CA LEU A 44 13.97 22.73 6.74
C LEU A 44 15.20 22.90 7.64
N PRO A 45 15.57 24.16 7.99
CA PRO A 45 16.67 24.41 8.91
C PRO A 45 16.33 23.96 10.34
N LEU A 46 17.34 23.52 11.08
CA LEU A 46 17.17 23.17 12.49
C LEU A 46 17.03 24.45 13.33
N PRO A 47 16.06 24.50 14.26
CA PRO A 47 16.00 25.55 15.28
C PRO A 47 17.27 25.58 16.15
N GLU A 48 17.71 26.77 16.60
CA GLU A 48 19.01 27.00 17.28
C GLU A 48 19.32 26.04 18.45
N PHE A 49 18.30 25.51 19.12
CA PHE A 49 18.45 24.62 20.28
C PHE A 49 17.78 23.25 20.10
N ALA A 50 17.37 22.89 18.88
CA ALA A 50 16.64 21.65 18.64
C ALA A 50 17.51 20.63 17.90
N ALA A 51 17.59 19.41 18.43
CA ALA A 51 18.27 18.30 17.76
C ALA A 51 17.53 17.81 16.50
N ARG A 52 16.22 18.11 16.37
CA ARG A 52 15.35 17.75 15.23
C ARG A 52 14.26 18.79 15.05
N HIS A 53 13.78 18.97 13.82
CA HIS A 53 12.66 19.86 13.55
C HIS A 53 11.36 19.30 14.17
N PRO A 54 10.50 20.10 14.85
CA PRO A 54 9.26 19.59 15.47
C PRO A 54 8.31 18.89 14.49
N LEU A 55 8.28 19.33 13.22
CA LEU A 55 7.51 18.67 12.17
C LEU A 55 7.97 17.24 11.91
N GLU A 56 9.24 16.91 12.11
CA GLU A 56 9.74 15.54 11.99
C GLU A 56 9.03 14.62 13.00
N THR A 57 8.90 15.09 14.24
CA THR A 57 8.26 14.34 15.33
C THR A 57 6.77 14.15 15.07
N TRP A 58 6.07 15.20 14.64
CA TRP A 58 4.65 15.11 14.30
C TRP A 58 4.40 14.25 13.06
N ALA A 59 5.23 14.38 12.03
CA ALA A 59 5.17 13.55 10.84
C ALA A 59 5.29 12.06 11.20
N MET A 60 6.27 11.68 12.04
CA MET A 60 6.41 10.30 12.49
C MET A 60 5.24 9.79 13.33
N ARG A 61 4.66 10.63 14.20
CA ARG A 61 3.46 10.25 14.97
C ARG A 61 2.27 9.96 14.06
N LEU A 62 2.03 10.85 13.08
CA LEU A 62 0.96 10.67 12.10
C LEU A 62 1.23 9.47 11.21
N HIS A 63 2.47 9.28 10.77
CA HIS A 63 2.88 8.14 9.95
C HIS A 63 2.66 6.82 10.70
N GLY A 64 3.09 6.72 11.96
CA GLY A 64 2.85 5.55 12.80
C GLY A 64 1.36 5.22 12.97
N ALA A 65 0.53 6.23 13.24
CA ALA A 65 -0.93 6.05 13.30
C ALA A 65 -1.52 5.60 11.95
N ALA A 66 -1.06 6.20 10.85
CA ALA A 66 -1.47 5.83 9.49
C ALA A 66 -1.02 4.41 9.12
N THR A 67 0.11 3.92 9.64
CA THR A 67 0.59 2.55 9.44
C THR A 67 -0.35 1.54 10.09
N LEU A 68 -0.80 1.79 11.32
CA LEU A 68 -1.78 0.90 11.99
C LEU A 68 -3.08 0.83 11.18
N PHE A 69 -3.59 1.99 10.74
CA PHE A 69 -4.77 2.05 9.88
C PHE A 69 -4.54 1.33 8.54
N GLY A 70 -3.39 1.55 7.90
CA GLY A 70 -2.99 0.93 6.65
C GLY A 70 -2.89 -0.59 6.74
N LEU A 71 -2.29 -1.12 7.81
CA LEU A 71 -2.23 -2.56 8.08
C LEU A 71 -3.61 -3.17 8.26
N ALA A 72 -4.51 -2.51 9.00
CA ALA A 72 -5.89 -2.99 9.16
C ALA A 72 -6.65 -3.02 7.82
N VAL A 73 -6.48 -1.97 7.00
CA VAL A 73 -7.08 -1.91 5.65
C VAL A 73 -6.48 -2.99 4.73
N PHE A 74 -5.16 -3.16 4.75
CA PHE A 74 -4.46 -4.18 3.97
C PHE A 74 -4.92 -5.60 4.36
N GLY A 75 -5.01 -5.90 5.65
CA GLY A 75 -5.52 -7.19 6.14
C GLY A 75 -6.98 -7.43 5.73
N SER A 76 -7.83 -6.41 5.80
CA SER A 76 -9.21 -6.50 5.30
C SER A 76 -9.26 -6.78 3.79
N LEU A 77 -8.42 -6.13 2.99
CA LEU A 77 -8.32 -6.38 1.54
C LEU A 77 -7.75 -7.76 1.24
N TRP A 78 -6.79 -8.23 2.04
CA TRP A 78 -6.21 -9.56 1.91
C TRP A 78 -7.30 -10.64 2.03
N GLY A 79 -8.10 -10.58 3.10
CA GLY A 79 -9.18 -11.54 3.37
C GLY A 79 -10.36 -11.45 2.39
N ASN A 80 -10.78 -10.24 2.03
CA ASN A 80 -12.03 -10.02 1.30
C ASN A 80 -11.86 -9.86 -0.21
N HIS A 81 -10.66 -9.52 -0.68
CA HIS A 81 -10.40 -9.25 -2.09
C HIS A 81 -9.32 -10.16 -2.67
N LEU A 82 -8.15 -10.25 -2.03
CA LEU A 82 -7.00 -10.98 -2.58
C LEU A 82 -7.20 -12.50 -2.52
N LEU A 83 -7.41 -13.05 -1.31
CA LEU A 83 -7.60 -14.50 -1.12
C LEU A 83 -8.78 -15.07 -1.91
N PRO A 84 -9.98 -14.44 -1.95
CA PRO A 84 -11.08 -14.95 -2.75
C PRO A 84 -10.80 -14.89 -4.26
N ALA A 85 -10.10 -13.85 -4.74
CA ALA A 85 -9.71 -13.77 -6.15
C ALA A 85 -8.72 -14.89 -6.53
N TRP A 86 -7.78 -15.21 -5.65
CA TRP A 86 -6.83 -16.32 -5.83
C TRP A 86 -7.51 -17.68 -5.80
N LYS A 87 -8.35 -17.95 -4.80
CA LYS A 87 -9.13 -19.19 -4.68
C LYS A 87 -10.05 -19.45 -5.88
N GLN A 88 -10.51 -18.39 -6.53
CA GLN A 88 -11.38 -18.48 -7.70
C GLN A 88 -10.61 -18.53 -9.04
N GLY A 89 -9.27 -18.62 -9.01
CA GLY A 89 -8.43 -18.64 -10.22
C GLY A 89 -8.43 -17.32 -11.00
N ARG A 90 -8.86 -16.21 -10.38
CA ARG A 90 -8.93 -14.87 -10.99
C ARG A 90 -7.85 -13.95 -10.43
N HIS A 91 -6.71 -14.54 -10.10
CA HIS A 91 -5.55 -13.78 -9.65
C HIS A 91 -5.05 -12.91 -10.79
N ARG A 92 -4.92 -11.61 -10.53
CA ARG A 92 -4.34 -10.67 -11.49
C ARG A 92 -2.88 -10.45 -11.12
N PRO A 93 -1.93 -10.54 -12.08
CA PRO A 93 -0.50 -10.34 -11.79
C PRO A 93 -0.27 -8.98 -11.14
N HIS A 94 -0.96 -7.94 -11.60
CA HIS A 94 -0.88 -6.58 -11.06
C HIS A 94 -1.49 -6.43 -9.65
N GLY A 95 -2.45 -7.28 -9.27
CA GLY A 95 -2.96 -7.33 -7.90
C GLY A 95 -1.97 -8.00 -6.95
N GLY A 96 -1.34 -9.09 -7.39
CA GLY A 96 -0.26 -9.74 -6.65
C GLY A 96 0.97 -8.84 -6.50
N ALA A 97 1.36 -8.14 -7.56
CA ALA A 97 2.46 -7.19 -7.54
C ALA A 97 2.21 -6.04 -6.54
N LEU A 98 1.01 -5.46 -6.54
CA LEU A 98 0.65 -4.43 -5.57
C LEU A 98 0.62 -4.97 -4.13
N ALA A 99 0.16 -6.21 -3.92
CA ALA A 99 0.18 -6.84 -2.60
C ALA A 99 1.63 -7.07 -2.11
N LEU A 100 2.51 -7.56 -2.98
CA LEU A 100 3.94 -7.70 -2.67
C LEU A 100 4.59 -6.34 -2.37
N PHE A 101 4.23 -5.30 -3.13
CA PHE A 101 4.71 -3.95 -2.89
C PHE A 101 4.36 -3.43 -1.49
N TRP A 102 3.12 -3.64 -1.05
CA TRP A 102 2.70 -3.33 0.33
C TRP A 102 3.45 -4.16 1.37
N LEU A 103 3.68 -5.44 1.13
CA LEU A 103 4.47 -6.29 2.03
C LEU A 103 5.92 -5.80 2.15
N LEU A 104 6.55 -5.39 1.05
CA LEU A 104 7.91 -4.83 1.07
C LEU A 104 7.96 -3.50 1.83
N LEU A 105 6.96 -2.64 1.68
CA LEU A 105 6.83 -1.43 2.51
C LEU A 105 6.72 -1.77 4.00
N ILE A 106 5.89 -2.74 4.37
CA ILE A 106 5.73 -3.18 5.76
C ILE A 106 7.05 -3.72 6.30
N LEU A 107 7.73 -4.59 5.54
CA LEU A 107 8.98 -5.22 5.97
C LEU A 107 10.12 -4.22 6.11
N THR A 108 10.29 -3.32 5.14
CA THR A 108 11.32 -2.27 5.21
C THR A 108 11.02 -1.28 6.32
N GLY A 109 9.76 -0.91 6.53
CA GLY A 109 9.34 -0.05 7.65
C GLY A 109 9.57 -0.70 9.01
N TYR A 110 9.24 -1.98 9.15
CA TYR A 110 9.56 -2.77 10.36
C TYR A 110 11.07 -2.87 10.57
N GLY A 111 11.83 -3.12 9.50
CA GLY A 111 13.29 -3.17 9.53
C GLY A 111 13.91 -1.88 10.08
N LEU A 112 13.37 -0.72 9.77
CA LEU A 112 13.85 0.56 10.32
C LEU A 112 13.77 0.65 11.86
N TYR A 113 12.87 -0.11 12.50
CA TYR A 113 12.75 -0.16 13.95
C TYR A 113 13.67 -1.20 14.62
N TYR A 114 13.95 -2.30 13.94
CA TYR A 114 14.55 -3.49 14.58
C TYR A 114 15.92 -3.88 14.04
N LEU A 115 16.33 -3.38 12.87
CA LEU A 115 17.66 -3.64 12.34
C LEU A 115 18.69 -2.80 13.09
N SER A 116 19.64 -3.47 13.73
CA SER A 116 20.77 -2.85 14.43
C SER A 116 21.97 -2.60 13.53
N ASP A 117 22.13 -3.41 12.48
CA ASP A 117 23.17 -3.22 11.47
C ASP A 117 22.89 -1.95 10.65
N GLU A 118 23.86 -1.05 10.57
CA GLU A 118 23.68 0.28 10.02
C GLU A 118 23.56 0.27 8.50
N GLU A 119 24.28 -0.61 7.80
CA GLU A 119 24.22 -0.75 6.35
C GLU A 119 22.88 -1.34 5.91
N VAL A 120 22.43 -2.41 6.57
CA VAL A 120 21.14 -3.04 6.27
C VAL A 120 20.00 -2.10 6.62
N ARG A 121 20.10 -1.34 7.71
CA ARG A 121 19.12 -0.30 8.07
C ARG A 121 19.09 0.84 7.05
N ALA A 122 20.23 1.29 6.54
CA ALA A 122 20.31 2.32 5.50
C ALA A 122 19.69 1.85 4.17
N LEU A 123 19.94 0.60 3.78
CA LEU A 123 19.31 -0.02 2.63
C LEU A 123 17.79 -0.12 2.81
N ALA A 124 17.33 -0.55 3.99
CA ALA A 124 15.90 -0.60 4.32
C ALA A 124 15.27 0.79 4.24
N GLY A 125 15.92 1.84 4.77
CA GLY A 125 15.44 3.22 4.70
C GLY A 125 15.32 3.75 3.27
N THR A 126 16.36 3.59 2.47
CA THR A 126 16.34 4.01 1.05
C THR A 126 15.27 3.26 0.27
N SER A 127 15.16 1.95 0.50
CA SER A 127 14.14 1.11 -0.14
C SER A 127 12.73 1.52 0.28
N HIS A 128 12.51 1.81 1.57
CA HIS A 128 11.22 2.23 2.09
C HIS A 128 10.76 3.55 1.47
N ILE A 129 11.67 4.54 1.36
CA ILE A 129 11.38 5.83 0.74
C ILE A 129 11.07 5.64 -0.76
N ALA A 130 11.90 4.88 -1.48
CA ALA A 130 11.72 4.64 -2.91
C ALA A 130 10.39 3.94 -3.22
N LEU A 131 10.07 2.87 -2.48
CA LEU A 131 8.78 2.19 -2.58
C LEU A 131 7.63 3.11 -2.16
N GLY A 132 7.79 3.90 -1.10
CA GLY A 132 6.76 4.83 -0.64
C GLY A 132 6.40 5.83 -1.74
N ALA A 133 7.42 6.43 -2.37
CA ALA A 133 7.25 7.37 -3.47
C ALA A 133 6.62 6.73 -4.72
N ALA A 134 6.88 5.45 -5.00
CA ALA A 134 6.31 4.73 -6.14
C ALA A 134 4.88 4.18 -5.89
N LEU A 135 4.38 4.20 -4.66
CA LEU A 135 3.04 3.69 -4.29
C LEU A 135 1.89 4.30 -5.12
N PRO A 136 1.81 5.62 -5.37
CA PRO A 136 0.74 6.21 -6.18
C PRO A 136 0.69 5.64 -7.60
N LEU A 137 1.86 5.45 -8.21
CA LEU A 137 1.98 4.89 -9.56
C LEU A 137 1.52 3.44 -9.56
N GLY A 138 1.97 2.63 -8.61
CA GLY A 138 1.54 1.22 -8.49
C GLY A 138 0.02 1.10 -8.32
N LEU A 139 -0.58 1.97 -7.52
CA LEU A 139 -2.03 2.01 -7.31
C LEU A 139 -2.78 2.45 -8.58
N ALA A 140 -2.31 3.49 -9.27
CA ALA A 140 -2.89 3.97 -10.53
C ALA A 140 -2.83 2.89 -11.63
N VAL A 141 -1.71 2.19 -11.75
CA VAL A 141 -1.54 1.07 -12.68
C VAL A 141 -2.52 -0.06 -12.36
N HIS A 142 -2.61 -0.48 -11.09
CA HIS A 142 -3.55 -1.52 -10.67
C HIS A 142 -5.01 -1.15 -10.97
N VAL A 143 -5.42 0.08 -10.63
CA VAL A 143 -6.79 0.57 -10.84
C VAL A 143 -7.10 0.68 -12.34
N SER A 144 -6.22 1.30 -13.13
CA SER A 144 -6.43 1.47 -14.58
C SER A 144 -6.52 0.12 -15.31
N GLN A 145 -5.70 -0.87 -14.97
CA GLN A 145 -5.78 -2.21 -15.54
C GLN A 145 -7.07 -2.93 -15.12
N ALA A 146 -7.49 -2.75 -13.86
CA ALA A 146 -8.78 -3.27 -13.38
C ALA A 146 -9.98 -2.59 -14.06
N HIS A 147 -9.82 -1.38 -14.61
CA HIS A 147 -10.82 -0.72 -15.45
C HIS A 147 -10.78 -1.21 -16.90
N ARG A 148 -9.59 -1.28 -17.53
CA ARG A 148 -9.42 -1.73 -18.92
C ARG A 148 -9.99 -3.13 -19.15
N GLN A 149 -9.73 -4.05 -18.22
CA GLN A 149 -10.24 -5.42 -18.30
C GLN A 149 -11.76 -5.54 -18.16
N ARG A 150 -12.45 -4.51 -17.63
CA ARG A 150 -13.92 -4.48 -17.61
C ARG A 150 -14.52 -4.17 -18.96
N HIS A 151 -13.78 -3.46 -19.82
CA HIS A 151 -14.24 -3.12 -21.16
C HIS A 151 -14.01 -4.27 -22.15
N THR A 152 -13.12 -5.21 -21.82
CA THR A 152 -12.77 -6.34 -22.71
C THR A 152 -13.50 -7.64 -22.39
N ASP A 153 -14.07 -7.80 -21.19
CA ASP A 153 -14.96 -8.93 -20.88
C ASP A 153 -16.41 -8.54 -21.23
N PRO A 154 -16.99 -9.02 -22.36
CA PRO A 154 -18.43 -8.89 -22.58
C PRO A 154 -19.17 -9.71 -21.52
N ALA A 155 -20.18 -9.09 -20.91
CA ALA A 155 -20.99 -9.67 -19.84
C ALA A 155 -21.81 -10.87 -20.32
#